data_AF-A0A1V3WMM3-F1
#
_entry.id   AF-A0A1V3WMM3-F1
#
_cell.length_a   1.000
_cell.length_b   1.000
_cell.length_c   1.000
_cell.angle_alpha   90.00
_cell.angle_beta   90.00
_cell.angle_gamma   90.00
#
_symmetry.space_group_name_H-M   'P 1'
#
loop_
_entity.id
_entity.type
_entity.pdbx_description
1 polymer ?
#
loop_
_entity_poly.entity_id
_entity_poly.type
_entity_poly.pdbx_seq_one_letter_code
_entity_poly.pdbx_strand_id
1 'polypeptide(L)'
;MYREADSLRQGQELPPVPQLSAAALQSVGIGADDQNVIRTTLSGYDTGNPLNLVGFCAVRARLHGLTPPACPCIQQAPRRPPPAACALLMNLDEMAPHVAEMVRIVNLIGARGRARDLQVSLPRNLAHWPGMLVLYYTALQPLHDNGSLLAAIDAVIADGRRRGHAVSGALGNTGLPDTETATAIRDSLENLVPNAMARMIPVVSLLLRLLPRETDNAR
;
A
#
# COMPACT_ATOMS: atom_id res chain seq x y z
N MET A 1 -7.77 2.20 15.80
CA MET A 1 -6.81 1.98 14.69
C MET A 1 -7.48 1.33 13.47
N TYR A 2 -8.07 0.13 13.58
CA TYR A 2 -8.72 -0.53 12.41
C TYR A 2 -9.81 0.30 11.71
N ARG A 3 -10.72 0.92 12.46
CA ARG A 3 -11.75 1.83 11.89
C ARG A 3 -11.15 2.96 11.06
N GLU A 4 -10.08 3.58 11.57
CA GLU A 4 -9.37 4.65 10.86
C GLU A 4 -8.69 4.14 9.60
N ALA A 5 -8.07 2.95 9.65
CA ALA A 5 -7.45 2.32 8.50
C ALA A 5 -8.48 1.98 7.41
N ASP A 6 -9.63 1.40 7.78
CA ASP A 6 -10.72 1.10 6.86
C ASP A 6 -11.31 2.38 6.26
N SER A 7 -11.44 3.45 7.05
CA SER A 7 -11.95 4.75 6.58
C SER A 7 -10.98 5.46 5.64
N LEU A 8 -9.68 5.40 5.93
CA LEU A 8 -8.63 5.89 5.03
C LEU A 8 -8.67 5.16 3.68
N ARG A 9 -8.81 3.84 3.71
CA ARG A 9 -8.90 2.99 2.52
C ARG A 9 -10.13 3.31 1.67
N GLN A 10 -11.29 3.51 2.30
CA GLN A 10 -12.55 3.79 1.62
C GLN A 10 -12.68 5.24 1.12
N GLY A 11 -12.06 6.20 1.81
CA GLY A 11 -12.14 7.62 1.50
C GLY A 11 -11.20 8.11 0.39
N GLN A 12 -10.56 7.21 -0.36
CA GLN A 12 -9.61 7.60 -1.40
C GLN A 12 -10.32 8.16 -2.64
N GLU A 13 -9.97 9.39 -3.01
CA GLU A 13 -10.29 9.96 -4.31
C GLU A 13 -9.21 9.53 -5.31
N LEU A 14 -9.53 8.52 -6.13
CA LEU A 14 -8.60 7.94 -7.09
C LEU A 14 -9.01 8.27 -8.52
N PRO A 15 -8.03 8.53 -9.43
CA PRO A 15 -8.31 8.66 -10.84
C PRO A 15 -8.92 7.38 -11.42
N PRO A 16 -9.71 7.48 -12.50
CA PRO A 16 -10.27 6.30 -13.15
C PRO A 16 -9.17 5.47 -13.81
N VAL A 17 -9.36 4.15 -13.80
CA VAL A 17 -8.54 3.18 -14.54
C VAL A 17 -9.48 2.20 -15.25
N PRO A 18 -9.09 1.64 -16.40
CA PRO A 18 -9.92 0.66 -17.10
C PRO A 18 -10.05 -0.61 -16.27
N GLN A 19 -11.22 -1.23 -16.29
CA GLN A 19 -11.37 -2.60 -15.81
C GLN A 19 -11.04 -3.56 -16.95
N LEU A 20 -10.11 -4.48 -16.70
CA LEU A 20 -9.69 -5.49 -17.67
C LEU A 20 -10.64 -6.68 -17.62
N SER A 21 -10.92 -7.27 -18.78
CA SER A 21 -11.69 -8.51 -18.88
C SER A 21 -10.79 -9.72 -18.55
N ALA A 22 -11.41 -10.84 -18.18
CA ALA A 22 -10.70 -12.11 -18.01
C ALA A 22 -9.93 -12.51 -19.27
N ALA A 23 -10.51 -12.29 -20.46
CA ALA A 23 -9.85 -12.55 -21.75
C ALA A 23 -8.61 -11.67 -21.96
N ALA A 24 -8.64 -10.40 -21.57
CA ALA A 24 -7.48 -9.50 -21.66
C ALA A 24 -6.34 -9.98 -20.72
N LEU A 25 -6.68 -10.40 -19.50
CA LEU A 25 -5.71 -10.96 -18.55
C LEU A 25 -5.12 -12.28 -19.06
N GLN A 26 -5.95 -13.18 -19.60
CA GLN A 26 -5.49 -14.44 -20.18
C GLN A 26 -4.56 -14.21 -21.38
N SER A 27 -4.83 -13.17 -22.19
CA SER A 27 -3.99 -12.82 -23.34
C SER A 27 -2.58 -12.36 -22.97
N VAL A 28 -2.36 -11.96 -21.72
CA VAL A 28 -1.03 -11.62 -21.17
C VAL A 28 -0.49 -12.70 -20.23
N GLY A 29 -1.06 -13.91 -20.28
CA GLY A 29 -0.59 -15.07 -19.53
C GLY A 29 -1.05 -15.13 -18.06
N ILE A 30 -2.15 -14.45 -17.71
CA ILE A 30 -2.71 -14.48 -16.35
C ILE A 30 -4.00 -15.31 -16.36
N GLY A 31 -3.92 -16.55 -15.88
CA GLY A 31 -5.05 -17.48 -15.79
C GLY A 31 -6.02 -17.14 -14.65
N ALA A 32 -7.14 -17.85 -14.56
CA ALA A 32 -8.16 -17.61 -13.52
C ALA A 32 -7.62 -17.84 -12.09
N ASP A 33 -6.81 -18.88 -11.89
CA ASP A 33 -6.19 -19.16 -10.59
C ASP A 33 -5.17 -18.07 -10.21
N ASP A 34 -4.37 -17.61 -11.18
CA ASP A 34 -3.44 -16.51 -11.00
C ASP A 34 -4.15 -15.23 -10.57
N GLN A 35 -5.31 -14.92 -11.18
CA GLN A 35 -6.10 -13.74 -10.81
C GLN A 35 -6.52 -13.79 -9.33
N ASN A 36 -6.88 -14.96 -8.82
CA ASN A 36 -7.25 -15.13 -7.42
C ASN A 36 -6.05 -14.90 -6.49
N VAL A 37 -4.86 -15.40 -6.85
CA VAL A 37 -3.64 -15.19 -6.07
C VAL A 37 -3.19 -13.72 -6.11
N ILE A 38 -3.23 -13.08 -7.29
CA ILE A 38 -2.92 -11.65 -7.46
C ILE A 38 -3.89 -10.82 -6.62
N ARG A 39 -5.20 -11.08 -6.71
CA ARG A 39 -6.22 -10.37 -5.92
C ARG A 39 -5.96 -10.52 -4.43
N THR A 40 -5.74 -11.76 -3.96
CA THR A 40 -5.44 -12.04 -2.55
C THR A 40 -4.21 -11.28 -2.07
N THR A 41 -3.15 -11.27 -2.89
CA THR A 41 -1.91 -10.53 -2.60
C THR A 41 -2.18 -9.03 -2.49
N LEU A 42 -2.87 -8.44 -3.46
CA LEU A 42 -3.23 -7.02 -3.45
C LEU A 42 -4.14 -6.68 -2.26
N SER A 43 -5.14 -7.49 -1.94
CA SER A 43 -6.01 -7.29 -0.78
C SER A 43 -5.24 -7.33 0.56
N GLY A 44 -4.18 -8.13 0.64
CA GLY A 44 -3.26 -8.11 1.77
C GLY A 44 -2.61 -6.74 1.98
N TYR A 45 -2.11 -6.12 0.90
CA TYR A 45 -1.56 -4.76 0.95
C TYR A 45 -2.64 -3.69 1.17
N ASP A 46 -3.82 -3.85 0.56
CA ASP A 46 -4.95 -2.92 0.67
C ASP A 46 -5.45 -2.82 2.11
N THR A 47 -5.34 -3.89 2.88
CA THR A 47 -5.69 -3.90 4.31
C THR A 47 -4.50 -3.56 5.23
N GLY A 48 -3.30 -4.05 4.90
CA GLY A 48 -2.10 -3.87 5.72
C GLY A 48 -1.50 -2.47 5.66
N ASN A 49 -1.39 -1.88 4.46
CA ASN A 49 -0.73 -0.57 4.29
C ASN A 49 -1.47 0.57 5.02
N PRO A 50 -2.81 0.70 4.94
CA PRO A 50 -3.53 1.71 5.72
C PRO A 50 -3.38 1.52 7.23
N LEU A 51 -3.39 0.28 7.72
CA LEU A 51 -3.21 -0.02 9.13
C LEU A 51 -1.82 0.42 9.62
N ASN A 52 -0.78 0.03 8.88
CA ASN A 52 0.59 0.42 9.16
C ASN A 52 0.76 1.94 9.12
N LEU A 53 0.22 2.60 8.09
CA LEU A 53 0.29 4.05 7.94
C LEU A 53 -0.32 4.78 9.15
N VAL A 54 -1.55 4.42 9.54
CA VAL A 54 -2.22 5.03 10.69
C VAL A 54 -1.45 4.75 11.98
N GLY A 55 -0.98 3.50 12.17
CA GLY A 55 -0.20 3.11 13.35
C GLY A 55 1.11 3.90 13.49
N PHE A 56 1.90 3.99 12.43
CA PHE A 56 3.14 4.75 12.43
C PHE A 56 2.92 6.26 12.57
N CYS A 57 1.87 6.81 11.94
CA CYS A 57 1.49 8.20 12.14
C CYS A 57 1.06 8.49 13.59
N ALA A 58 0.43 7.53 14.26
CA ALA A 58 0.11 7.63 15.69
C ALA A 58 1.36 7.64 16.57
N VAL A 59 2.31 6.72 16.33
CA VAL A 59 3.59 6.67 17.04
C VAL A 59 4.34 7.99 16.86
N ARG A 60 4.39 8.47 15.62
CA ARG A 60 5.01 9.76 15.30
C ARG A 60 4.37 10.92 16.04
N ALA A 61 3.03 11.01 16.06
CA ALA A 61 2.33 12.06 16.80
C ALA A 61 2.69 12.04 18.29
N ARG A 62 2.78 10.86 18.91
CA ARG A 62 3.21 10.71 20.30
C ARG A 62 4.65 11.18 20.52
N LEU A 63 5.58 10.86 19.61
CA LEU A 63 6.98 11.30 19.67
C LEU A 63 7.16 12.83 19.50
N HIS A 64 6.15 13.52 18.98
CA HIS A 64 6.11 14.99 18.93
C HIS A 64 5.34 15.61 20.11
N GLY A 65 4.89 14.81 21.08
CA GLY A 65 4.05 15.28 22.18
C GLY A 65 2.63 15.68 21.75
N LEU A 66 2.24 15.38 20.51
CA LEU A 66 0.93 15.71 19.94
C LEU A 66 -0.06 14.58 20.26
N THR A 67 -0.33 14.38 21.54
CA THR A 67 -1.20 13.29 22.01
C THR A 67 -2.51 13.87 22.54
N PRO A 68 -3.65 13.63 21.87
CA PRO A 68 -4.94 14.00 22.42
C PRO A 68 -5.22 13.18 23.70
N PRO A 69 -6.16 13.62 24.55
CA PRO A 69 -6.57 12.84 25.71
C PRO A 69 -6.94 11.40 25.31
N ALA A 70 -6.58 10.43 26.14
CA ALA A 70 -6.89 9.03 25.89
C ALA A 70 -8.41 8.88 25.71
N CYS A 71 -8.84 8.44 24.52
CA CYS A 71 -10.24 8.08 24.30
C CYS A 71 -10.53 6.76 25.03
N PRO A 72 -11.75 6.56 25.57
CA PRO A 72 -12.13 5.30 26.20
C PRO A 72 -11.84 4.12 25.28
N CYS A 73 -11.32 3.05 25.86
CA CYS A 73 -10.90 1.85 25.16
C CYS A 73 -12.07 1.33 24.29
N ILE A 74 -11.98 1.51 22.98
CA ILE A 74 -12.93 0.91 22.06
C ILE A 74 -12.63 -0.60 22.05
N GLN A 75 -13.69 -1.40 22.23
CA GLN A 75 -13.64 -2.87 22.22
C GLN A 75 -12.63 -3.40 21.20
N GLN A 76 -11.83 -4.38 21.62
CA GLN A 76 -10.92 -5.09 20.72
C GLN A 76 -11.69 -5.54 19.49
N ALA A 77 -11.30 -5.04 18.33
CA ALA A 77 -11.83 -5.55 17.08
C ALA A 77 -11.56 -7.06 17.02
N PRO A 78 -12.50 -7.88 16.52
CA PRO A 78 -12.29 -9.31 16.39
C PRO A 78 -10.99 -9.57 15.62
N ARG A 79 -10.19 -10.53 16.11
CA ARG A 79 -8.99 -10.99 15.40
C ARG A 79 -9.40 -11.38 13.99
N ARG A 80 -8.86 -10.67 12.99
CA ARG A 80 -9.00 -11.10 11.60
C ARG A 80 -8.30 -12.46 11.46
N PRO A 81 -8.87 -13.39 10.68
CA PRO A 81 -8.20 -14.64 10.35
C PRO A 81 -6.83 -14.34 9.70
N PRO A 82 -5.86 -15.25 9.82
CA PRO A 82 -4.59 -15.10 9.13
C PRO A 82 -4.84 -14.91 7.62
N PRO A 83 -4.05 -14.06 6.95
CA PRO A 83 -4.24 -13.81 5.53
C PRO A 83 -4.13 -15.12 4.74
N ALA A 84 -4.98 -15.26 3.71
CA ALA A 84 -4.88 -16.35 2.76
C ALA A 84 -3.52 -16.32 2.03
N ALA A 85 -3.10 -17.45 1.46
CA ALA A 85 -1.81 -17.58 0.79
C ALA A 85 -1.63 -16.49 -0.29
N CYS A 86 -0.62 -15.64 -0.11
CA CYS A 86 -0.24 -14.59 -1.05
C CYS A 86 0.94 -15.04 -1.90
N ALA A 87 1.16 -14.37 -3.04
CA ALA A 87 2.31 -14.61 -3.90
C ALA A 87 3.62 -14.43 -3.12
N LEU A 88 4.53 -15.39 -3.23
CA LEU A 88 5.84 -15.29 -2.59
C LEU A 88 6.67 -14.17 -3.22
N LEU A 89 7.51 -13.54 -2.41
CA LEU A 89 8.44 -12.51 -2.89
C LEU A 89 9.57 -13.19 -3.68
N MET A 90 9.76 -12.78 -4.94
CA MET A 90 10.89 -13.26 -5.75
C MET A 90 12.10 -12.32 -5.57
N ASN A 91 13.30 -12.88 -5.48
CA ASN A 91 14.54 -12.11 -5.47
C ASN A 91 14.90 -11.64 -6.88
N LEU A 92 15.61 -10.51 -7.01
CA LEU A 92 15.90 -9.92 -8.32
C LEU A 92 16.82 -10.80 -9.20
N ASP A 93 17.68 -11.60 -8.57
CA ASP A 93 18.60 -12.55 -9.21
C ASP A 93 17.90 -13.83 -9.70
N GLU A 94 16.72 -14.14 -9.16
CA GLU A 94 15.87 -15.23 -9.62
C GLU A 94 15.04 -14.84 -10.87
N MET A 95 14.99 -13.56 -11.22
CA MET A 95 14.21 -13.03 -12.32
C MET A 95 14.99 -13.08 -13.64
N ALA A 96 14.28 -13.35 -14.74
CA ALA A 96 14.83 -13.04 -16.06
C ALA A 96 15.16 -11.53 -16.15
N PRO A 97 16.25 -11.12 -16.83
CA PRO A 97 16.73 -9.73 -16.80
C PRO A 97 15.67 -8.68 -17.16
N HIS A 98 14.81 -8.98 -18.13
CA HIS A 98 13.73 -8.08 -18.54
C HIS A 98 12.61 -7.96 -17.50
N VAL A 99 12.35 -9.00 -16.70
CA VAL A 99 11.38 -8.97 -15.60
C VAL A 99 11.93 -8.15 -14.44
N ALA A 100 13.21 -8.36 -14.09
CA ALA A 100 13.89 -7.53 -13.09
C ALA A 100 13.86 -6.05 -13.46
N GLU A 101 14.04 -5.74 -14.75
CA GLU A 101 13.95 -4.37 -15.23
C GLU A 101 12.52 -3.80 -15.13
N MET A 102 11.51 -4.57 -15.54
CA MET A 102 10.12 -4.17 -15.35
C MET A 102 9.77 -3.94 -13.88
N VAL A 103 10.26 -4.77 -12.97
CA VAL A 103 10.12 -4.58 -11.51
C VAL A 103 10.70 -3.24 -11.06
N ARG A 104 11.89 -2.86 -11.56
CA ARG A 104 12.50 -1.55 -11.26
C ARG A 104 11.68 -0.40 -11.82
N ILE A 105 11.23 -0.52 -13.07
CA ILE A 105 10.41 0.48 -13.75
C ILE A 105 9.12 0.74 -12.97
N VAL A 106 8.33 -0.30 -12.66
CA VAL A 106 7.06 -0.10 -11.95
C VAL A 106 7.24 0.27 -10.48
N ASN A 107 8.40 0.01 -9.88
CA ASN A 107 8.73 0.49 -8.54
C ASN A 107 8.87 2.03 -8.49
N LEU A 108 9.22 2.67 -9.62
CA LEU A 108 9.32 4.13 -9.71
C LEU A 108 7.96 4.82 -9.88
N ILE A 109 6.91 4.07 -10.25
CA ILE A 109 5.56 4.62 -10.38
C ILE A 109 5.06 5.08 -9.00
N GLY A 110 4.67 6.36 -8.94
CA GLY A 110 4.28 7.03 -7.69
C GLY A 110 5.46 7.43 -6.79
N ALA A 111 6.72 7.23 -7.23
CA ALA A 111 7.90 7.60 -6.47
C ALA A 111 8.40 9.02 -6.82
N ARG A 112 8.76 9.80 -5.80
CA ARG A 112 9.42 11.12 -5.93
C ARG A 112 10.45 11.33 -4.82
N GLY A 113 11.49 12.12 -5.10
CA GLY A 113 12.59 12.34 -4.16
C GLY A 113 13.17 11.02 -3.63
N ARG A 114 13.35 10.91 -2.32
CA ARG A 114 13.89 9.72 -1.63
C ARG A 114 13.09 8.43 -1.86
N ALA A 115 11.83 8.51 -2.29
CA ALA A 115 11.06 7.30 -2.62
C ALA A 115 11.60 6.55 -3.84
N ARG A 116 12.42 7.21 -4.68
CA ARG A 116 13.05 6.58 -5.85
C ARG A 116 14.14 5.60 -5.47
N ASP A 117 14.75 5.79 -4.31
CA ASP A 117 15.81 4.93 -3.77
C ASP A 117 15.24 3.72 -3.00
N LEU A 118 13.92 3.68 -2.81
CA LEU A 118 13.25 2.64 -2.05
C LEU A 118 12.58 1.60 -2.96
N GLN A 119 12.91 0.33 -2.72
CA GLN A 119 12.24 -0.79 -3.36
C GLN A 119 11.11 -1.33 -2.49
N VAL A 120 9.86 -1.17 -2.94
CA VAL A 120 8.71 -1.83 -2.28
C VAL A 120 8.59 -3.28 -2.74
N SER A 121 7.95 -4.10 -1.90
CA SER A 121 7.83 -5.53 -2.13
C SER A 121 6.87 -5.89 -3.26
N LEU A 122 5.77 -5.15 -3.44
CA LEU A 122 4.68 -5.52 -4.36
C LEU A 122 5.13 -5.85 -5.80
N PRO A 123 5.94 -5.03 -6.50
CA PRO A 123 6.45 -5.38 -7.82
C PRO A 123 7.13 -6.76 -7.88
N ARG A 124 7.86 -7.14 -6.82
CA ARG A 124 8.52 -8.45 -6.74
C ARG A 124 7.55 -9.59 -6.45
N ASN A 125 6.48 -9.35 -5.69
CA ASN A 125 5.39 -10.32 -5.56
C ASN A 125 4.67 -10.55 -6.90
N LEU A 126 4.58 -9.53 -7.76
CA LEU A 126 3.93 -9.62 -9.07
C LEU A 126 4.85 -10.16 -10.18
N ALA A 127 6.14 -10.36 -9.90
CA ALA A 127 7.13 -10.81 -10.88
C ALA A 127 6.86 -12.23 -11.42
N HIS A 128 6.08 -13.05 -10.69
CA HIS A 128 5.58 -14.35 -11.17
C HIS A 128 4.71 -14.21 -12.42
N TRP A 129 4.11 -13.03 -12.64
CA TRP A 129 3.27 -12.73 -13.80
C TRP A 129 3.80 -11.48 -14.52
N PRO A 130 4.78 -11.61 -15.42
CA PRO A 130 5.34 -10.47 -16.15
C PRO A 130 4.28 -9.64 -16.89
N GLY A 131 3.22 -10.28 -17.40
CA GLY A 131 2.06 -9.59 -17.98
C GLY A 131 1.39 -8.61 -17.02
N MET A 132 1.33 -8.93 -15.72
CA MET A 132 0.78 -8.03 -14.70
C MET A 132 1.68 -6.80 -14.48
N LEU A 133 3.00 -6.94 -14.59
CA LEU A 133 3.93 -5.80 -14.51
C LEU A 133 3.73 -4.85 -15.70
N VAL A 134 3.51 -5.39 -16.90
CA VAL A 134 3.19 -4.58 -18.08
C VAL A 134 1.86 -3.85 -17.90
N LEU A 135 0.81 -4.53 -17.44
CA LEU A 135 -0.49 -3.91 -17.18
C LEU A 135 -0.42 -2.82 -16.10
N TYR A 136 0.35 -3.08 -15.02
CA TYR A 136 0.64 -2.07 -14.00
C TYR A 136 1.30 -0.84 -14.64
N TYR A 137 2.39 -1.03 -15.38
CA TYR A 137 3.05 0.07 -16.08
C TYR A 137 2.10 0.86 -16.98
N THR A 138 1.42 0.18 -17.92
CA THR A 138 0.57 0.81 -18.93
C THR A 138 -0.59 1.58 -18.31
N ALA A 139 -1.18 1.08 -17.23
CA ALA A 139 -2.32 1.73 -16.60
C ALA A 139 -1.93 2.88 -15.66
N LEU A 140 -0.82 2.78 -14.93
CA LEU A 140 -0.48 3.72 -13.86
C LEU A 140 0.60 4.74 -14.26
N GLN A 141 1.43 4.46 -15.27
CA GLN A 141 2.43 5.43 -15.76
C GLN A 141 1.79 6.75 -16.23
N PRO A 142 0.71 6.76 -17.04
CA PRO A 142 0.09 8.02 -17.45
C PRO A 142 -0.45 8.85 -16.27
N LEU A 143 -0.95 8.17 -15.23
CA LEU A 143 -1.44 8.80 -14.00
C LEU A 143 -0.31 9.37 -13.13
N HIS A 144 0.87 8.73 -13.18
CA HIS A 144 2.08 9.27 -12.59
C HIS A 144 2.53 10.53 -13.33
N ASP A 145 2.63 10.46 -14.66
CA ASP A 145 3.15 11.53 -15.50
C ASP A 145 2.29 12.79 -15.46
N ASN A 146 0.97 12.63 -15.43
CA ASN A 146 0.04 13.76 -15.30
C ASN A 146 -0.17 14.24 -13.85
N GLY A 147 0.50 13.63 -12.88
CA GLY A 147 0.49 14.03 -11.47
C GLY A 147 -0.75 13.57 -10.66
N SER A 148 -1.77 12.97 -11.28
CA SER A 148 -2.99 12.54 -10.57
C SER A 148 -2.71 11.47 -9.51
N LEU A 149 -1.82 10.51 -9.80
CA LEU A 149 -1.39 9.52 -8.81
C LEU A 149 -0.63 10.17 -7.65
N LEU A 150 0.22 11.17 -7.93
CA LEU A 150 0.98 11.87 -6.90
C LEU A 150 0.06 12.68 -5.98
N ALA A 151 -0.97 13.33 -6.54
CA ALA A 151 -1.99 14.02 -5.76
C ALA A 151 -2.77 13.07 -4.84
N ALA A 152 -3.14 11.88 -5.33
CA ALA A 152 -3.80 10.85 -4.51
C ALA A 152 -2.89 10.38 -3.36
N ILE A 153 -1.59 10.19 -3.62
CA ILE A 153 -0.61 9.84 -2.59
C ILE A 153 -0.52 10.96 -1.53
N ASP A 154 -0.50 12.23 -1.95
CA ASP A 154 -0.48 13.37 -1.03
C ASP A 154 -1.72 13.44 -0.13
N ALA A 155 -2.89 13.19 -0.70
CA ALA A 155 -4.13 13.11 0.05
C ALA A 155 -4.10 11.98 1.10
N VAL A 156 -3.61 10.79 0.73
CA VAL A 156 -3.44 9.65 1.65
C VAL A 156 -2.45 9.96 2.77
N ILE A 157 -1.32 10.63 2.47
CA ILE A 157 -0.36 11.06 3.49
C ILE A 157 -1.04 12.04 4.46
N ALA A 158 -1.71 13.06 3.95
CA ALA A 158 -2.38 14.06 4.79
C ALA A 158 -3.45 13.42 5.68
N ASP A 159 -4.30 12.54 5.14
CA ASP A 159 -5.35 11.86 5.88
C ASP A 159 -4.79 10.85 6.90
N GLY A 160 -3.81 10.05 6.50
CA GLY A 160 -3.12 9.11 7.40
C GLY A 160 -2.49 9.81 8.61
N ARG A 161 -1.90 11.00 8.41
CA ARG A 161 -1.34 11.83 9.48
C ARG A 161 -2.42 12.33 10.44
N ARG A 162 -3.54 12.86 9.91
CA ARG A 162 -4.69 13.30 10.74
C ARG A 162 -5.26 12.16 11.58
N ARG A 163 -5.51 11.01 10.95
CA ARG A 163 -6.07 9.83 11.61
C ARG A 163 -5.12 9.22 12.63
N GLY A 164 -3.83 9.14 12.30
CA GLY A 164 -2.80 8.70 13.23
C GLY A 164 -2.75 9.58 14.48
N HIS A 165 -2.78 10.90 14.33
CA HIS A 165 -2.87 11.82 15.46
C HIS A 165 -4.15 11.58 16.30
N ALA A 166 -5.31 11.39 15.68
CA ALA A 166 -6.56 11.13 16.40
C ALA A 166 -6.51 9.87 17.28
N VAL A 167 -5.71 8.87 16.92
CA VAL A 167 -5.58 7.61 17.68
C VAL A 167 -4.30 7.52 18.52
N SER A 168 -3.44 8.54 18.52
CA SER A 168 -2.15 8.49 19.23
C SER A 168 -2.32 8.42 20.76
N GLY A 169 -3.38 9.02 21.30
CA GLY A 169 -3.75 8.94 22.73
C GLY A 169 -4.21 7.55 23.18
N ALA A 170 -4.55 6.67 22.24
CA ALA A 170 -4.88 5.28 22.54
C ALA A 170 -3.66 4.35 22.44
N LEU A 171 -2.48 4.86 22.05
CA LEU A 171 -1.25 4.08 22.16
C LEU A 171 -0.96 3.82 23.64
N GLY A 172 -0.57 2.58 23.97
CA GLY A 172 -0.39 2.13 25.34
C GLY A 172 0.55 3.01 26.18
N ASN A 173 0.61 2.75 27.47
CA ASN A 173 1.35 3.59 28.43
C ASN A 173 2.87 3.36 28.43
N THR A 174 3.45 2.86 27.34
CA THR A 174 4.91 2.72 27.23
C THR A 174 5.55 4.10 27.30
N GLY A 175 6.55 4.25 28.18
CA GLY A 175 7.34 5.47 28.29
C GLY A 175 7.93 5.88 26.94
N LEU A 176 8.19 7.18 26.77
CA LEU A 176 8.96 7.63 25.62
C LEU A 176 10.40 7.09 25.73
N PRO A 177 11.00 6.68 24.60
CA PRO A 177 12.42 6.34 24.60
C PRO A 177 13.27 7.59 24.88
N ASP A 178 14.58 7.41 25.10
CA ASP A 178 15.52 8.51 25.21
C ASP A 178 15.54 9.39 23.95
N THR A 179 16.09 10.61 24.06
CA THR A 179 16.07 11.63 23.01
C THR A 179 16.76 11.17 21.71
N GLU A 180 17.84 10.40 21.80
CA GLU A 180 18.58 9.91 20.65
C GLU A 180 17.74 8.88 19.89
N THR A 181 17.23 7.88 20.60
CA THR A 181 16.34 6.85 20.07
C THR A 181 15.06 7.47 19.49
N ALA A 182 14.44 8.44 20.18
CA ALA A 182 13.25 9.13 19.70
C ALA A 182 13.52 9.87 18.37
N THR A 183 14.70 10.48 18.22
CA THR A 183 15.10 11.17 17.00
C THR A 183 15.32 10.19 15.85
N ALA A 184 16.04 9.09 16.09
CA ALA A 184 16.26 8.05 15.08
C ALA A 184 14.93 7.42 14.60
N ILE A 185 13.98 7.18 15.51
CA ILE A 185 12.64 6.68 15.14
C ILE A 185 11.89 7.73 14.30
N ARG A 186 11.90 9.01 14.69
CA ARG A 186 11.24 10.07 13.90
C ARG A 186 11.79 10.14 12.49
N ASP A 187 13.10 10.14 12.32
CA ASP A 187 13.75 10.21 11.00
C ASP A 187 13.41 8.98 10.15
N SER A 188 13.39 7.80 10.78
CA SER A 188 12.99 6.55 10.13
C SER A 188 11.53 6.61 9.68
N LEU A 189 10.62 7.12 10.51
CA LEU A 189 9.20 7.24 10.17
C LEU A 189 8.94 8.30 9.10
N GLU A 190 9.63 9.44 9.14
CA GLU A 190 9.54 10.47 8.09
C GLU A 190 10.04 9.97 6.73
N ASN A 191 10.98 9.02 6.72
CA ASN A 191 11.40 8.37 5.49
C ASN A 191 10.45 7.24 5.08
N LEU A 192 10.00 6.38 6.00
CA LEU A 192 9.24 5.17 5.65
C LEU A 192 7.79 5.45 5.26
N VAL A 193 7.11 6.30 6.04
CA VAL A 193 5.68 6.56 5.90
C VAL A 193 5.29 7.13 4.53
N PRO A 194 5.87 8.25 4.07
CA PRO A 194 5.47 8.85 2.79
C PRO A 194 6.02 8.06 1.59
N ASN A 195 7.19 7.43 1.73
CA ASN A 195 7.91 6.86 0.58
C ASN A 195 7.55 5.39 0.29
N ALA A 196 7.09 4.64 1.28
CA ALA A 196 6.74 3.21 1.13
C ALA A 196 5.23 2.97 1.21
N MET A 197 4.66 3.22 2.39
CA MET A 197 3.31 2.74 2.73
C MET A 197 2.24 3.61 2.09
N ALA A 198 2.35 4.93 2.24
CA ALA A 198 1.36 5.84 1.67
C ALA A 198 1.32 5.77 0.14
N ARG A 199 2.48 5.56 -0.51
CA ARG A 199 2.59 5.33 -1.95
C ARG A 199 1.81 4.09 -2.40
N MET A 200 1.89 3.01 -1.64
CA MET A 200 1.31 1.73 -2.03
C MET A 200 -0.20 1.63 -1.82
N ILE A 201 -0.81 2.48 -1.00
CA ILE A 201 -2.27 2.49 -0.79
C ILE A 201 -3.05 2.81 -2.09
N PRO A 202 -2.82 3.96 -2.77
CA PRO A 202 -3.52 4.27 -4.01
C PRO A 202 -3.09 3.34 -5.15
N VAL A 203 -1.81 2.97 -5.24
CA VAL A 203 -1.33 2.02 -6.27
C VAL A 203 -2.08 0.69 -6.17
N VAL A 204 -2.14 0.07 -5.00
CA VAL A 204 -2.83 -1.21 -4.80
C VAL A 204 -4.32 -1.08 -5.08
N SER A 205 -4.94 0.01 -4.65
CA SER A 205 -6.36 0.28 -4.88
C SER A 205 -6.68 0.40 -6.38
N LEU A 206 -5.81 1.06 -7.15
CA LEU A 206 -5.93 1.16 -8.60
C LEU A 206 -5.72 -0.21 -9.27
N LEU A 207 -4.72 -0.98 -8.86
CA LEU A 207 -4.48 -2.33 -9.38
C LEU A 207 -5.65 -3.28 -9.11
N LEU A 208 -6.29 -3.19 -7.93
CA LEU A 208 -7.50 -3.95 -7.63
C LEU A 208 -8.66 -3.57 -8.56
N ARG A 209 -8.78 -2.29 -8.94
CA ARG A 209 -9.80 -1.80 -9.89
C ARG A 209 -9.53 -2.25 -11.33
N LEU A 210 -8.28 -2.57 -11.68
CA LEU A 210 -7.96 -3.16 -12.99
C LEU A 210 -8.51 -4.57 -13.14
N LEU A 211 -8.59 -5.35 -12.05
CA LEU A 211 -9.04 -6.74 -12.13
C LEU A 211 -10.57 -6.82 -12.37
N PRO A 212 -11.05 -7.89 -13.05
CA PRO A 212 -12.48 -8.19 -13.15
C PRO A 212 -13.15 -8.23 -11.76
N ARG A 213 -14.46 -8.01 -11.68
CA ARG A 213 -15.18 -8.26 -10.42
C ARG A 213 -15.36 -9.76 -10.23
N GLU A 214 -15.42 -10.23 -9.00
CA GLU A 214 -15.63 -11.67 -8.71
C GLU A 214 -16.92 -12.22 -9.35
N THR A 215 -17.91 -11.36 -9.60
CA THR A 215 -19.17 -11.72 -10.29
C THR A 215 -19.01 -11.98 -11.78
N ASP A 216 -17.92 -11.51 -12.41
CA ASP A 216 -17.70 -11.61 -13.85
C ASP A 216 -16.96 -12.91 -14.23
N ASN A 217 -16.38 -13.61 -13.26
CA ASN A 217 -15.66 -14.89 -13.46
C ASN A 217 -16.61 -16.11 -13.47
N ALA A 218 -17.92 -15.90 -13.35
CA ALA A 218 -18.94 -16.96 -13.31
C ALA A 218 -19.71 -17.13 -14.63
N ARG A 219 -19.23 -16.57 -15.74
CA ARG A 219 -19.85 -16.69 -17.07
C ARG A 219 -18.88 -17.17 -18.13
#